data_AF-A0A965MM65-F1
#
_entry.id   AF-A0A965MM65-F1
#
_cell.length_a   1.000
_cell.length_b   1.000
_cell.length_c   1.000
_cell.angle_alpha   90.00
_cell.angle_beta   90.00
_cell.angle_gamma   90.00
#
_symmetry.space_group_name_H-M   'P 1'
#
loop_
_entity.id
_entity.type
_entity.pdbx_description
1 polymer ?
#
loop_
_entity_poly.entity_id
_entity_poly.type
_entity_poly.pdbx_seq_one_letter_code
_entity_poly.pdbx_strand_id
1 'polypeptide(L)'
;MPLPFVTAPEIKVEQVGDETTGILQFPVFNALLAGERMLLDEIDYQSTVNEQTHRLASIIREMDDLPEADANLVAARLMAKHIGIPVELEPLEDTIRQREHRLIREIDNRLSLQNEAQVTRLVTAAIVYRLGKVDPDCAAWTDDDTRSLTEPLRNAIYAFMLKEQRGGAAPADPAAALQLMADSLGKPSLLPPTGELSSGACKTSGPTTQSSAESNSPGAPKPSSARRLKKEPGS
;
A
#
# COMPACT_ATOMS: atom_id res chain seq x y z
N MET A 1 -25.33 16.04 17.58
CA MET A 1 -26.06 17.15 16.94
C MET A 1 -25.85 17.05 15.44
N PRO A 2 -26.90 17.05 14.61
CA PRO A 2 -26.74 17.10 13.15
C PRO A 2 -26.06 18.42 12.77
N LEU A 3 -25.17 18.37 11.78
CA LEU A 3 -24.51 19.57 11.26
C LEU A 3 -25.54 20.44 10.52
N PRO A 4 -25.42 21.78 10.55
CA PRO A 4 -26.37 22.69 9.92
C PRO A 4 -26.15 22.74 8.40
N PHE A 5 -26.54 21.67 7.70
CA PHE A 5 -26.50 21.61 6.25
C PHE A 5 -27.63 22.45 5.64
N VAL A 6 -27.29 23.30 4.67
CA VAL A 6 -28.28 24.01 3.84
C VAL A 6 -28.98 23.02 2.88
N THR A 7 -28.20 22.06 2.36
CA THR A 7 -28.68 20.87 1.65
C THR A 7 -27.87 19.69 2.16
N ALA A 8 -28.54 18.62 2.57
CA ALA A 8 -27.84 17.42 3.04
C ALA A 8 -27.05 16.79 1.87
N PRO A 9 -25.80 16.34 2.11
CA PRO A 9 -25.07 15.61 1.08
C PRO A 9 -25.75 14.27 0.78
N GLU A 10 -26.03 14.01 -0.50
CA GLU A 10 -26.54 12.72 -0.95
C GLU A 10 -25.39 11.72 -1.11
N ILE A 11 -25.54 10.55 -0.49
CA ILE A 11 -24.58 9.45 -0.62
C ILE A 11 -24.97 8.65 -1.86
N LYS A 12 -24.06 8.56 -2.83
CA LYS A 12 -24.22 7.67 -3.99
C LYS A 12 -24.10 6.22 -3.55
N VAL A 13 -24.86 5.33 -4.19
CA VAL A 13 -24.81 3.89 -3.95
C VAL A 13 -24.42 3.15 -5.23
N GLU A 14 -23.66 2.06 -5.08
CA GLU A 14 -23.26 1.15 -6.16
C GLU A 14 -23.78 -0.25 -5.85
N GLN A 15 -24.31 -0.91 -6.88
CA GLN A 15 -24.77 -2.30 -6.79
C GLN A 15 -23.60 -3.24 -7.04
N VAL A 16 -23.41 -4.18 -6.13
CA VAL A 16 -22.31 -5.16 -6.16
C VAL A 16 -22.92 -6.57 -6.11
N GLY A 17 -22.52 -7.41 -7.07
CA GLY A 17 -23.09 -8.74 -7.28
C GLY A 17 -24.03 -8.80 -8.48
N ASP A 18 -24.76 -9.90 -8.60
CA ASP A 18 -25.71 -10.14 -9.69
C ASP A 18 -26.96 -10.90 -9.19
N GLU A 19 -27.92 -11.14 -10.09
CA GLU A 19 -29.18 -11.83 -9.75
C GLU A 19 -28.96 -13.27 -9.24
N THR A 20 -27.83 -13.90 -9.56
CA THR A 20 -27.54 -15.29 -9.18
C THR A 20 -26.85 -15.39 -7.82
N THR A 21 -26.04 -14.39 -7.47
CA THR A 21 -25.24 -14.33 -6.25
C THR A 21 -25.83 -13.43 -5.17
N GLY A 22 -26.84 -12.64 -5.52
CA GLY A 22 -27.40 -11.59 -4.69
C GLY A 22 -26.76 -10.24 -4.98
N ILE A 23 -27.55 -9.18 -4.85
CA ILE A 23 -27.11 -7.81 -5.10
C ILE A 23 -27.08 -7.05 -3.77
N LEU A 24 -25.91 -6.51 -3.43
CA LEU A 24 -25.71 -5.62 -2.29
C LEU A 24 -25.61 -4.17 -2.78
N GLN A 25 -26.10 -3.24 -1.96
CA GLN A 25 -26.00 -1.80 -2.24
C GLN A 25 -24.98 -1.17 -1.29
N PHE A 26 -23.81 -0.83 -1.82
CA PHE A 26 -22.77 -0.18 -1.02
C PHE A 26 -22.80 1.34 -1.23
N PRO A 27 -22.71 2.13 -0.15
CA PRO A 27 -22.42 3.55 -0.27
C PRO A 27 -21.01 3.77 -0.85
N VAL A 28 -20.90 4.71 -1.80
CA VAL A 28 -19.67 5.08 -2.49
C VAL A 28 -19.07 6.31 -1.83
N PHE A 29 -17.81 6.19 -1.40
CA PHE A 29 -17.05 7.28 -0.78
C PHE A 29 -15.85 7.71 -1.64
N ASN A 30 -15.51 6.95 -2.69
CA ASN A 30 -14.29 7.12 -3.48
C ASN A 30 -13.03 7.17 -2.60
N ALA A 31 -13.06 6.48 -1.45
CA ALA A 31 -11.97 6.37 -0.51
C ALA A 31 -12.29 5.24 0.47
N LEU A 32 -11.24 4.61 1.02
CA LEU A 32 -11.40 3.77 2.20
C LEU A 32 -11.69 4.62 3.43
N LEU A 33 -12.67 4.20 4.22
CA LEU A 33 -13.02 4.77 5.52
C LEU A 33 -11.91 4.50 6.54
N ALA A 34 -11.84 5.31 7.61
CA ALA A 34 -10.82 5.15 8.64
C ALA A 34 -10.81 3.75 9.27
N GLY A 35 -11.98 3.21 9.61
CA GLY A 35 -12.09 1.85 10.17
C GLY A 35 -11.70 0.74 9.18
N GLU A 36 -11.95 0.96 7.88
CA GLU A 36 -11.52 0.03 6.82
C GLU A 36 -10.00 0.02 6.68
N ARG A 37 -9.35 1.19 6.75
CA ARG A 37 -7.88 1.30 6.70
C ARG A 37 -7.22 0.66 7.91
N MET A 38 -7.75 0.88 9.11
CA MET A 38 -7.19 0.30 10.34
C MET A 38 -7.16 -1.23 10.29
N LEU A 39 -8.20 -1.88 9.76
CA LEU A 39 -8.22 -3.35 9.58
C LEU A 39 -7.20 -3.85 8.55
N LEU A 40 -6.86 -3.02 7.57
CA LEU A 40 -5.88 -3.35 6.53
C LEU A 40 -4.44 -3.12 6.98
N ASP A 41 -4.17 -2.07 7.75
CA ASP A 41 -2.84 -1.75 8.26
C ASP A 41 -2.27 -2.88 9.16
N GLU A 42 -3.15 -3.72 9.73
CA GLU A 42 -2.76 -4.93 10.47
C GLU A 42 -2.26 -6.09 9.58
N ILE A 43 -2.46 -6.04 8.25
CA ILE A 43 -1.93 -7.00 7.27
C ILE A 43 -1.04 -6.27 6.28
N ASP A 44 0.25 -6.19 6.58
CA ASP A 44 1.24 -5.70 5.62
C ASP A 44 1.63 -6.83 4.65
N TYR A 45 0.73 -7.14 3.70
CA TYR A 45 0.96 -8.13 2.64
C TYR A 45 2.22 -7.79 1.85
N GLN A 46 2.45 -6.49 1.57
CA GLN A 46 3.64 -6.03 0.85
C GLN A 46 4.92 -6.31 1.65
N SER A 47 4.91 -6.09 2.96
CA SER A 47 6.03 -6.50 3.83
C SER A 47 6.30 -8.00 3.75
N THR A 48 5.26 -8.85 3.78
CA THR A 48 5.49 -10.30 3.70
C THR A 48 5.99 -10.75 2.33
N VAL A 49 5.46 -10.18 1.25
CA VAL A 49 5.95 -10.40 -0.11
C VAL A 49 7.43 -10.04 -0.21
N ASN A 50 7.82 -8.88 0.33
CA ASN A 50 9.22 -8.44 0.35
C ASN A 50 10.11 -9.36 1.19
N GLU A 51 9.64 -9.77 2.37
CA GLU A 51 10.35 -10.72 3.24
C GLU A 51 10.60 -12.05 2.52
N GLN A 52 9.58 -12.63 1.87
CA GLN A 52 9.74 -13.90 1.17
C GLN A 52 10.60 -13.78 -0.08
N THR A 53 10.51 -12.65 -0.80
CA THR A 53 11.37 -12.38 -1.96
C THR A 53 12.84 -12.25 -1.54
N HIS A 54 13.13 -11.55 -0.44
CA HIS A 54 14.48 -11.46 0.12
C HIS A 54 15.00 -12.80 0.65
N ARG A 55 14.13 -13.63 1.23
CA ARG A 55 14.50 -14.99 1.63
C ARG A 55 14.94 -15.83 0.43
N LEU A 56 14.21 -15.78 -0.68
CA LEU A 56 14.57 -16.46 -1.93
C LEU A 56 15.90 -15.90 -2.48
N ALA A 57 16.06 -14.57 -2.50
CA ALA A 57 17.29 -13.92 -2.95
C ALA A 57 18.52 -14.35 -2.13
N SER A 58 18.37 -14.46 -0.80
CA SER A 58 19.47 -14.90 0.08
C SER A 58 19.93 -16.32 -0.24
N ILE A 59 19.00 -17.23 -0.50
CA ILE A 59 19.30 -18.63 -0.87
C ILE A 59 20.01 -18.70 -2.22
N ILE A 60 19.49 -17.97 -3.21
CA ILE A 60 20.11 -17.89 -4.55
C ILE A 60 21.54 -17.33 -4.44
N ARG A 61 21.73 -16.27 -3.66
CA ARG A 61 23.04 -15.66 -3.42
C ARG A 61 24.05 -16.66 -2.87
N GLU A 62 23.64 -17.44 -1.86
CA GLU A 62 24.51 -18.42 -1.20
C GLU A 62 24.84 -19.62 -2.09
N MET A 63 23.90 -20.04 -2.94
CA MET A 63 24.07 -21.23 -3.79
C MET A 63 24.84 -20.96 -5.08
N ASP A 64 24.60 -19.81 -5.72
CA ASP A 64 25.13 -19.49 -7.04
C ASP A 64 26.21 -18.39 -7.00
N ASP A 65 26.64 -17.97 -5.80
CA ASP A 65 27.67 -16.93 -5.55
C ASP A 65 27.42 -15.64 -6.34
N LEU A 66 26.14 -15.26 -6.44
CA LEU A 66 25.72 -14.06 -7.16
C LEU A 66 25.93 -12.81 -6.30
N PRO A 67 26.19 -11.64 -6.92
CA PRO A 67 26.07 -10.36 -6.23
C PRO A 67 24.66 -10.17 -5.67
N GLU A 68 24.54 -9.50 -4.51
CA GLU A 68 23.26 -9.31 -3.83
C GLU A 68 22.20 -8.62 -4.71
N ALA A 69 22.61 -7.63 -5.51
CA ALA A 69 21.71 -6.94 -6.44
C ALA A 69 21.14 -7.90 -7.50
N ASP A 70 21.97 -8.80 -8.01
CA ASP A 70 21.58 -9.76 -9.05
C ASP A 70 20.69 -10.86 -8.46
N ALA A 71 21.02 -11.37 -7.26
CA ALA A 71 20.20 -12.36 -6.58
C ALA A 71 18.79 -11.82 -6.23
N ASN A 72 18.68 -10.55 -5.81
CA ASN A 72 17.40 -9.89 -5.58
C ASN A 72 16.58 -9.75 -6.88
N LEU A 73 17.23 -9.37 -7.98
CA LEU A 73 16.58 -9.26 -9.29
C LEU A 73 16.06 -10.61 -9.78
N VAL A 74 16.87 -11.67 -9.69
CA VAL A 74 16.47 -13.03 -10.06
C VAL A 74 15.29 -13.49 -9.20
N ALA A 75 15.36 -13.32 -7.87
CA ALA A 75 14.27 -13.70 -6.97
C ALA A 75 12.96 -12.98 -7.32
N ALA A 76 13.01 -11.66 -7.57
CA ALA A 76 11.84 -10.88 -7.97
C ALA A 76 11.25 -11.38 -9.29
N ARG A 77 12.07 -11.70 -10.30
CA ARG A 77 11.62 -12.22 -11.60
C ARG A 77 11.03 -13.62 -11.50
N LEU A 78 11.61 -14.48 -10.66
CA LEU A 78 11.09 -15.81 -10.38
C LEU A 78 9.71 -15.74 -9.71
N MET A 79 9.56 -14.87 -8.71
CA MET A 79 8.29 -14.61 -8.05
C MET A 79 7.26 -14.03 -9.02
N ALA A 80 7.65 -13.03 -9.84
CA ALA A 80 6.79 -12.41 -10.84
C ALA A 80 6.26 -13.44 -11.87
N LYS A 81 7.12 -14.28 -12.43
CA LYS A 81 6.69 -15.35 -13.36
C LYS A 81 5.76 -16.35 -12.70
N HIS A 82 6.02 -16.67 -11.43
CA HIS A 82 5.23 -17.64 -10.69
C HIS A 82 3.81 -17.12 -10.38
N ILE A 83 3.66 -15.83 -10.06
CA ILE A 83 2.35 -15.17 -9.89
C ILE A 83 1.66 -14.81 -11.23
N GLY A 84 2.17 -15.32 -12.35
CA GLY A 84 1.54 -15.18 -13.67
C GLY A 84 1.86 -13.88 -14.41
N ILE A 85 2.82 -13.07 -13.93
CA ILE A 85 3.33 -11.93 -14.69
C ILE A 85 4.17 -12.48 -15.86
N PRO A 86 3.94 -12.03 -17.10
CA PRO A 86 4.68 -12.49 -18.26
C PRO A 86 6.12 -11.96 -18.21
N VAL A 87 7.00 -12.70 -17.53
CA VAL A 87 8.45 -12.44 -17.45
C VAL A 87 9.19 -13.55 -18.20
N GLU A 88 9.98 -13.16 -19.20
CA GLU A 88 10.92 -14.07 -19.86
C GLU A 88 12.10 -14.32 -18.92
N LEU A 89 12.38 -15.60 -18.61
CA LEU A 89 13.50 -15.93 -17.74
C LEU A 89 14.75 -16.18 -18.56
N GLU A 90 15.87 -15.71 -18.06
CA GLU A 90 17.18 -16.06 -18.62
C GLU A 90 17.51 -17.54 -18.35
N PRO A 91 18.42 -18.17 -19.11
CA PRO A 91 18.74 -19.59 -18.94
C PRO A 91 19.17 -19.97 -17.52
N LEU A 92 19.91 -19.08 -16.84
CA LEU A 92 20.33 -19.28 -15.46
C LEU A 92 19.13 -19.21 -14.49
N GLU A 93 18.24 -18.24 -14.68
CA GLU A 93 17.01 -18.10 -13.90
C GLU A 93 16.08 -19.30 -14.07
N ASP A 94 15.92 -19.80 -15.30
CA ASP A 94 15.09 -20.98 -15.57
C ASP A 94 15.70 -22.25 -14.95
N THR A 95 17.03 -22.34 -14.87
CA THR A 95 17.73 -23.42 -14.16
C THR A 95 17.46 -23.36 -12.66
N ILE A 96 17.59 -22.16 -12.06
CA ILE A 96 17.28 -21.93 -10.63
C ILE A 96 15.81 -22.23 -10.35
N ARG A 97 14.89 -21.80 -11.23
CA ARG A 97 13.46 -22.08 -11.10
C ARG A 97 13.16 -23.57 -11.05
N GLN A 98 13.81 -24.36 -11.90
CA GLN A 98 13.63 -25.81 -11.94
C GLN A 98 14.23 -26.49 -10.70
N ARG A 99 15.40 -26.04 -10.25
CA ARG A 99 16.09 -26.57 -9.06
C ARG A 99 15.31 -26.26 -7.78
N GLU A 100 14.86 -25.01 -7.62
CA GLU A 100 14.21 -24.49 -6.41
C GLU A 100 12.67 -24.49 -6.48
N HIS A 101 12.07 -25.25 -7.41
CA HIS A 101 10.63 -25.26 -7.64
C HIS A 101 9.80 -25.50 -6.35
N ARG A 102 10.32 -26.36 -5.44
CA ARG A 102 9.64 -26.63 -4.16
C ARG A 102 9.59 -25.40 -3.25
N LEU A 103 10.69 -24.67 -3.13
CA LEU A 103 10.77 -23.46 -2.31
C LEU A 103 9.89 -22.35 -2.90
N ILE A 104 9.94 -22.16 -4.22
CA ILE A 104 9.10 -21.18 -4.91
C ILE A 104 7.62 -21.48 -4.67
N ARG A 105 7.23 -22.76 -4.76
CA ARG A 105 5.85 -23.19 -4.46
C ARG A 105 5.47 -23.02 -2.99
N GLU A 106 6.38 -23.24 -2.06
CA GLU A 106 6.14 -22.97 -0.63
C GLU A 106 5.86 -21.49 -0.37
N ILE A 107 6.70 -20.62 -0.93
CA ILE A 107 6.54 -19.17 -0.83
C ILE A 107 5.19 -18.75 -1.43
N ASP A 108 4.87 -19.25 -2.62
CA ASP A 108 3.60 -18.96 -3.29
C ASP A 108 2.38 -19.39 -2.49
N ASN A 109 2.39 -20.59 -1.91
CA ASN A 109 1.31 -21.04 -1.04
C ASN A 109 1.14 -20.09 0.16
N ARG A 110 2.25 -19.62 0.76
CA ARG A 110 2.21 -18.69 1.89
C ARG A 110 1.65 -17.33 1.49
N LEU A 111 2.07 -16.79 0.34
CA LEU A 111 1.55 -15.53 -0.18
C LEU A 111 0.07 -15.66 -0.56
N SER A 112 -0.34 -16.77 -1.17
CA SER A 112 -1.72 -17.05 -1.50
C SER A 112 -2.63 -17.06 -0.26
N LEU A 113 -2.20 -17.73 0.82
CA LEU A 113 -2.92 -17.75 2.09
C LEU A 113 -3.05 -16.34 2.71
N GLN A 114 -1.99 -15.54 2.65
CA GLN A 114 -2.05 -14.17 3.15
C GLN A 114 -2.91 -13.25 2.28
N ASN A 115 -2.83 -13.40 0.96
CA ASN A 115 -3.69 -12.66 0.03
C ASN A 115 -5.16 -13.02 0.28
N GLU A 116 -5.48 -14.30 0.48
CA GLU A 116 -6.84 -14.73 0.84
C GLU A 116 -7.31 -14.11 2.16
N ALA A 117 -6.43 -14.06 3.17
CA ALA A 117 -6.72 -13.40 4.44
C ALA A 117 -6.96 -11.88 4.24
N GLN A 118 -6.15 -11.22 3.41
CA GLN A 118 -6.32 -9.80 3.10
C GLN A 118 -7.63 -9.52 2.36
N VAL A 119 -7.96 -10.33 1.35
CA VAL A 119 -9.23 -10.25 0.61
C VAL A 119 -10.40 -10.42 1.57
N THR A 120 -10.35 -11.44 2.43
CA THR A 120 -11.39 -11.72 3.44
C THR A 120 -11.59 -10.51 4.34
N ARG A 121 -10.51 -9.98 4.93
CA ARG A 121 -10.62 -8.80 5.81
C ARG A 121 -11.13 -7.56 5.11
N LEU A 122 -10.71 -7.31 3.87
CA LEU A 122 -11.19 -6.14 3.13
C LEU A 122 -12.69 -6.24 2.85
N VAL A 123 -13.18 -7.44 2.51
CA VAL A 123 -14.60 -7.70 2.31
C VAL A 123 -15.38 -7.58 3.63
N THR A 124 -14.88 -8.18 4.72
CA THR A 124 -15.45 -8.03 6.06
C THR A 124 -15.55 -6.56 6.45
N ALA A 125 -14.48 -5.78 6.26
CA ALA A 125 -14.45 -4.36 6.55
C ALA A 125 -15.50 -3.58 5.76
N ALA A 126 -15.66 -3.88 4.47
CA ALA A 126 -16.69 -3.27 3.64
C ALA A 126 -18.09 -3.51 4.21
N ILE A 127 -18.40 -4.75 4.57
CA ILE A 127 -19.71 -5.13 5.11
C ILE A 127 -19.94 -4.43 6.47
N VAL A 128 -19.00 -4.55 7.40
CA VAL A 128 -19.13 -3.99 8.75
C VAL A 128 -19.26 -2.46 8.73
N TYR A 129 -18.38 -1.76 8.02
CA TYR A 129 -18.32 -0.30 8.12
C TYR A 129 -19.30 0.42 7.19
N ARG A 130 -19.70 -0.21 6.07
CA ARG A 130 -20.61 0.41 5.10
C ARG A 130 -22.04 -0.06 5.28
N LEU A 131 -22.25 -1.37 5.43
CA LEU A 131 -23.59 -1.93 5.57
C LEU A 131 -24.05 -1.97 7.03
N GLY A 132 -23.13 -2.06 8.00
CA GLY A 132 -23.45 -2.05 9.44
C GLY A 132 -24.19 -0.81 9.94
N LYS A 133 -24.19 0.30 9.19
CA LYS A 133 -24.99 1.50 9.49
C LYS A 133 -26.44 1.40 9.02
N VAL A 134 -26.70 0.51 8.07
CA VAL A 134 -28.02 0.27 7.47
C VAL A 134 -28.67 -0.94 8.12
N ASP A 135 -27.88 -2.00 8.37
CA ASP A 135 -28.31 -3.24 8.99
C ASP A 135 -27.41 -3.56 10.20
N PRO A 136 -27.96 -3.58 11.44
CA PRO A 136 -27.21 -3.92 12.64
C PRO A 136 -26.56 -5.31 12.61
N ASP A 137 -27.13 -6.29 11.90
CA ASP A 137 -26.56 -7.63 11.81
C ASP A 137 -25.25 -7.62 11.01
N CYS A 138 -25.14 -6.72 10.02
CA CYS A 138 -23.88 -6.49 9.29
C CYS A 138 -22.79 -5.85 10.17
N ALA A 139 -23.15 -5.15 11.24
CA ALA A 139 -22.16 -4.57 12.15
C ALA A 139 -21.45 -5.63 13.01
N ALA A 140 -22.07 -6.81 13.19
CA ALA A 140 -21.49 -7.95 13.89
C ALA A 140 -20.81 -8.95 12.95
N TRP A 141 -20.70 -8.64 11.66
CA TRP A 141 -20.15 -9.53 10.63
C TRP A 141 -18.68 -9.85 10.87
N THR A 142 -18.29 -11.12 10.66
CA THR A 142 -16.95 -11.63 10.94
C THR A 142 -16.23 -12.13 9.68
N ASP A 143 -14.93 -12.41 9.82
CA ASP A 143 -14.15 -13.06 8.75
C ASP A 143 -14.69 -14.46 8.40
N ASP A 144 -15.24 -15.20 9.37
CA ASP A 144 -15.84 -16.52 9.12
C ASP A 144 -17.14 -16.41 8.33
N ASP A 145 -17.96 -15.39 8.61
CA ASP A 145 -19.16 -15.10 7.80
C ASP A 145 -18.76 -14.75 6.36
N THR A 146 -17.72 -13.94 6.18
CA THR A 146 -17.18 -13.59 4.85
C THR A 146 -16.68 -14.81 4.08
N ARG A 147 -16.09 -15.80 4.74
CA ARG A 147 -15.65 -17.05 4.08
C ARG A 147 -16.81 -17.90 3.59
N SER A 148 -17.99 -17.77 4.22
CA SER A 148 -19.21 -18.49 3.82
C SER A 148 -19.88 -17.90 2.56
N LEU A 149 -19.50 -16.68 2.15
CA LEU A 149 -19.99 -16.06 0.93
C LEU A 149 -19.56 -16.86 -0.31
N THR A 150 -20.39 -16.80 -1.36
CA THR A 150 -20.01 -17.35 -2.65
C THR A 150 -18.79 -16.60 -3.19
N GLU A 151 -17.87 -17.34 -3.81
CA GLU A 151 -16.64 -16.77 -4.37
C GLU A 151 -16.90 -15.58 -5.33
N PRO A 152 -17.90 -15.63 -6.25
CA PRO A 152 -18.13 -14.51 -7.14
C PRO A 152 -18.63 -13.25 -6.40
N LEU A 153 -19.47 -13.39 -5.37
CA LEU A 153 -19.91 -12.24 -4.57
C LEU A 153 -18.76 -11.64 -3.77
N ARG A 154 -17.94 -12.49 -3.12
CA ARG A 154 -16.74 -12.05 -2.41
C ARG A 154 -15.79 -11.28 -3.34
N ASN A 155 -15.56 -11.80 -4.54
CA ASN A 155 -14.71 -11.16 -5.55
C ASN A 155 -15.29 -9.83 -6.04
N ALA A 156 -16.62 -9.73 -6.19
CA ALA A 156 -17.29 -8.48 -6.57
C ALA A 156 -17.13 -7.40 -5.48
N ILE A 157 -17.31 -7.76 -4.20
CA ILE A 157 -17.12 -6.83 -3.07
C ILE A 157 -15.65 -6.41 -2.98
N TYR A 158 -14.72 -7.35 -3.15
CA TYR A 158 -13.30 -7.04 -3.18
C TYR A 158 -12.93 -6.07 -4.31
N ALA A 159 -13.44 -6.29 -5.53
CA ALA A 159 -13.22 -5.39 -6.66
C ALA A 159 -13.78 -3.98 -6.42
N PHE A 160 -14.96 -3.89 -5.80
CA PHE A 160 -15.54 -2.63 -5.36
C PHE A 160 -14.62 -1.89 -4.37
N MET A 161 -14.08 -2.60 -3.37
CA MET A 161 -13.18 -1.99 -2.40
C MET A 161 -11.84 -1.53 -3.01
N LEU A 162 -11.29 -2.28 -3.96
CA LEU A 162 -10.11 -1.84 -4.71
C LEU A 162 -10.36 -0.56 -5.52
N LYS A 163 -11.55 -0.42 -6.10
CA LYS A 163 -11.98 0.81 -6.79
C LYS A 163 -12.08 1.98 -5.82
N GLU A 164 -12.67 1.78 -4.65
CA GLU A 164 -12.77 2.79 -3.59
C GLU A 164 -11.39 3.23 -3.08
N GLN A 165 -10.46 2.28 -2.90
CA GLN A 165 -9.09 2.58 -2.51
C GLN A 165 -8.36 3.46 -3.53
N ARG A 166 -8.73 3.36 -4.82
CA ARG A 166 -8.13 4.11 -5.93
C ARG A 166 -8.85 5.42 -6.25
N GLY A 167 -9.63 5.96 -5.32
CA GLY A 167 -10.33 7.22 -5.56
C GLY A 167 -11.55 7.09 -6.48
N GLY A 168 -12.10 5.87 -6.63
CA GLY A 168 -13.18 5.59 -7.59
C GLY A 168 -12.70 5.40 -9.03
N ALA A 169 -11.39 5.52 -9.29
CA ALA A 169 -10.83 5.31 -10.62
C ALA A 169 -10.81 3.81 -10.98
N ALA A 170 -11.16 3.51 -12.23
CA ALA A 170 -10.92 2.18 -12.79
C ALA A 170 -9.42 1.85 -12.72
N PRO A 171 -9.02 0.57 -12.62
CA PRO A 171 -7.63 0.17 -12.68
C PRO A 171 -6.95 0.84 -13.89
N ALA A 172 -5.96 1.70 -13.63
CA ALA A 172 -4.97 2.02 -14.64
C ALA A 172 -4.32 0.68 -15.00
N ASP A 173 -4.59 0.22 -16.22
CA ASP A 173 -4.08 -0.97 -16.89
C ASP A 173 -3.55 -2.09 -15.96
N PRO A 174 -4.21 -3.27 -15.86
CA PRO A 174 -3.73 -4.37 -15.02
C PRO A 174 -2.26 -4.73 -15.29
N ALA A 175 -1.76 -4.54 -16.52
CA ALA A 175 -0.35 -4.72 -16.83
C ALA A 175 0.56 -3.68 -16.12
N ALA A 176 0.14 -2.42 -16.03
CA ALA A 176 0.88 -1.37 -15.34
C ALA A 176 0.86 -1.54 -13.81
N ALA A 177 -0.24 -2.05 -13.24
CA ALA A 177 -0.30 -2.39 -11.81
C ALA A 177 0.63 -3.56 -11.45
N LEU A 178 0.69 -4.59 -12.32
CA LEU A 178 1.61 -5.70 -12.18
C LEU A 178 3.07 -5.28 -12.38
N GLN A 179 3.34 -4.33 -13.29
CA GLN A 179 4.66 -3.75 -13.48
C GLN A 179 5.11 -2.93 -12.25
N LEU A 180 4.21 -2.17 -11.63
CA LEU A 180 4.50 -1.45 -10.38
C LEU A 180 4.79 -2.42 -9.22
N MET A 181 4.08 -3.55 -9.15
CA MET A 181 4.39 -4.60 -8.18
C MET A 181 5.78 -5.19 -8.46
N ALA A 182 6.10 -5.51 -9.71
CA ALA A 182 7.43 -5.98 -10.13
C ALA A 182 8.55 -4.96 -9.80
N ASP A 183 8.30 -3.67 -9.99
CA ASP A 183 9.25 -2.59 -9.67
C ASP A 183 9.42 -2.36 -8.16
N SER A 184 8.39 -2.70 -7.37
CA SER A 184 8.43 -2.62 -5.90
C SER A 184 9.10 -3.82 -5.24
N LEU A 185 9.09 -4.99 -5.89
CA LEU A 185 9.76 -6.22 -5.41
C LEU A 185 11.29 -6.13 -5.37
N GLY A 186 11.89 -5.12 -6.01
CA GLY A 186 13.34 -4.88 -6.06
C GLY A 186 13.81 -3.60 -5.38
N LYS A 187 12.92 -2.86 -4.71
CA LYS A 187 13.28 -1.60 -4.02
C LYS A 187 12.85 -1.70 -2.56
N PRO A 188 13.71 -1.35 -1.58
CA PRO A 188 13.25 -1.17 -0.22
C PRO A 188 12.10 -0.15 -0.23
N SER A 189 10.96 -0.54 0.32
CA SER A 189 9.77 0.30 0.41
C SER A 189 10.10 1.52 1.27
N LEU A 190 10.54 2.60 0.63
CA LEU A 190 10.47 3.93 1.20
C LEU A 190 9.01 4.36 1.02
N LEU A 191 8.18 4.00 2.00
CA LEU A 191 6.93 4.70 2.24
C LEU A 191 7.25 6.21 2.17
N PRO A 192 6.59 7.00 1.31
CA PRO A 192 6.72 8.45 1.41
C PRO A 192 6.25 8.83 2.82
N PRO A 193 7.03 9.63 3.57
CA PRO A 193 6.60 10.08 4.89
C PRO A 193 5.28 10.82 4.73
N THR A 194 4.24 10.28 5.36
CA THR A 194 2.94 10.92 5.48
C THR A 194 3.14 12.14 6.38
N GLY A 195 3.36 13.31 5.79
CA GLY A 195 3.75 14.48 6.56
C GLY A 195 3.91 15.76 5.76
N GLU A 196 3.02 16.07 4.82
CA GLU A 196 2.82 17.47 4.45
C GLU A 196 1.87 18.11 5.46
N LEU A 197 2.48 18.68 6.51
CA LEU A 197 1.84 19.74 7.29
C LEU A 197 1.63 20.92 6.34
N SER A 198 0.41 21.03 5.84
CA SER A 198 -0.14 22.23 5.23
C SER A 198 -0.04 23.39 6.24
N SER A 199 1.04 24.15 6.18
CA SER A 199 1.14 25.44 6.86
C SER A 199 0.56 26.49 5.92
N GLY A 200 -0.70 26.84 6.15
CA GLY A 200 -1.38 27.92 5.46
C GLY A 200 -0.61 29.23 5.59
N ALA A 201 -0.30 29.85 4.45
CA ALA A 201 0.09 31.25 4.38
C ALA A 201 -0.97 32.00 3.58
N CYS A 202 -1.87 32.68 4.30
CA CYS A 202 -2.74 33.73 3.79
C CYS A 202 -1.91 34.74 2.97
N LYS A 203 -2.17 34.83 1.67
CA LYS A 203 -1.75 35.98 0.86
C LYS A 203 -2.89 36.99 0.83
N THR A 204 -2.84 37.93 1.77
CA THR A 204 -3.53 39.22 1.69
C THR A 204 -2.92 40.09 0.61
N SER A 205 -3.79 40.71 -0.18
CA SER A 205 -3.52 41.61 -1.31
C SER A 205 -2.70 42.86 -0.95
N GLY A 206 -1.87 43.32 -1.89
CA GLY A 206 -1.25 44.66 -1.87
C GLY A 206 -0.22 44.86 -2.99
N PRO A 207 -0.25 45.97 -3.75
CA PRO A 207 0.40 46.09 -5.06
C PRO A 207 1.87 46.57 -5.03
N THR A 208 2.54 46.28 -6.14
CA THR A 208 3.90 46.66 -6.53
C THR A 208 4.13 48.18 -6.60
N THR A 209 5.23 48.68 -6.00
CA THR A 209 6.00 49.83 -6.48
C THR A 209 7.45 49.85 -5.98
N GLN A 210 8.37 49.80 -6.95
CA GLN A 210 9.62 50.56 -7.13
C GLN A 210 10.64 50.79 -5.98
N SER A 211 11.85 50.25 -6.23
CA SER A 211 13.19 50.86 -6.17
C SER A 211 13.40 52.18 -5.40
N SER A 212 14.35 52.18 -4.45
CA SER A 212 15.70 52.81 -4.59
C SER A 212 16.42 53.03 -3.25
N ALA A 213 17.74 52.84 -3.30
CA ALA A 213 18.83 53.59 -2.64
C ALA A 213 19.19 53.39 -1.15
N GLU A 214 20.52 53.15 -0.98
CA GLU A 214 21.44 53.67 0.07
C GLU A 214 21.21 53.22 1.53
N SER A 215 22.20 53.08 2.41
CA SER A 215 23.66 53.06 2.40
C SER A 215 24.07 52.70 3.85
N ASN A 216 25.34 52.32 4.04
CA ASN A 216 26.10 52.27 5.30
C ASN A 216 26.05 51.00 6.19
N SER A 217 27.15 50.25 6.11
CA SER A 217 27.85 49.59 7.26
C SER A 217 28.37 50.66 8.26
N PRO A 218 29.01 50.36 9.43
CA PRO A 218 29.54 49.06 9.92
C PRO A 218 29.34 48.78 11.44
N GLY A 219 29.77 47.61 11.89
CA GLY A 219 30.03 47.38 13.32
C GLY A 219 30.24 45.91 13.72
N ALA A 220 31.45 45.37 13.51
CA ALA A 220 31.96 44.22 14.26
C ALA A 220 32.54 44.72 15.62
N PRO A 221 32.60 43.90 16.70
CA PRO A 221 33.67 42.90 16.88
C PRO A 221 33.19 41.56 17.52
N LYS A 222 33.63 40.38 17.07
CA LYS A 222 34.87 39.61 17.42
C LYS A 222 34.77 38.79 18.75
N PRO A 223 35.61 37.75 18.95
CA PRO A 223 35.17 36.38 19.25
C PRO A 223 35.86 35.77 20.48
N SER A 224 35.54 34.53 20.84
CA SER A 224 36.35 33.70 21.75
C SER A 224 35.84 32.26 21.65
N SER A 225 36.60 31.33 21.03
CA SER A 225 37.52 30.40 21.71
C SER A 225 36.82 29.50 22.73
N ALA A 226 37.05 28.19 22.84
CA ALA A 226 37.88 27.23 22.12
C ALA A 226 37.61 25.85 22.79
N ARG A 227 37.92 24.76 22.06
CA ARG A 227 38.40 23.44 22.58
C ARG A 227 37.45 22.63 23.49
N ARG A 228 37.55 21.31 23.66
CA ARG A 228 38.13 20.13 22.99
C ARG A 228 37.93 18.97 24.01
N LEU A 229 37.69 17.75 23.53
CA LEU A 229 37.85 16.43 24.21
C LEU A 229 36.88 16.09 25.36
N LYS A 230 36.04 15.04 25.27
CA LYS A 230 36.32 13.58 25.21
C LYS A 230 36.72 13.00 26.57
N LYS A 231 35.82 12.23 27.20
CA LYS A 231 36.16 10.96 27.87
C LYS A 231 34.89 10.15 28.15
N GLU A 232 35.02 8.86 27.93
CA GLU A 232 34.06 7.77 28.03
C GLU A 232 34.24 7.06 29.41
N PRO A 233 33.70 5.85 29.65
CA PRO A 233 32.62 5.53 30.59
C PRO A 233 33.10 4.87 31.91
N GLY A 234 32.17 4.55 32.81
CA GLY A 234 32.36 3.50 33.83
C GLY A 234 31.47 3.61 35.06
N SER A 235 30.41 2.80 35.11
CA SER A 235 30.06 1.83 36.18
C SER A 235 28.65 1.29 35.95
#